data_AF-A0A8C6P9S2-F1
#
_entry.id   AF-A0A8C6P9S2-F1
#
_cell.length_a   1.000
_cell.length_b   1.000
_cell.length_c   1.000
_cell.angle_alpha   90.00
_cell.angle_beta   90.00
_cell.angle_gamma   90.00
#
_symmetry.space_group_name_H-M   'P 1'
#
loop_
_entity.id
_entity.type
_entity.pdbx_description
1 polymer ?
#
loop_
_entity_poly.entity_id
_entity_poly.type
_entity_poly.pdbx_seq_one_letter_code
_entity_poly.pdbx_strand_id
1 'polypeptide(L)'
;MSRLPVITKRVLTSSNSENSHHLAPAPKKVRREQEPQRCPTAVTVIGDKRPPVASGRASLYKSVRGAGAATVAAGPSRGETGGTGAPRRQAWDLKGKVSDMEGKIRNYQTKVRSVNEENELLKGSVAQSRNRLSDLEREVESQKSKICGYEVELQALCGVREDLKHMTSEKNCLQRELSDLEAKYKVMETLRDSQEAELQTLKMKLSVQDSTVTRLQTSLTNAQEEVRTLKETVVEQKDELHAGEMERRRLHNMIQELKGNIRVFCRVRPLVDGGLSSHIQLAPSDNKSITLAKTEESHTGKSADTHKNYHFSFDQVFGPHASQQQIFEEISLLVQSALDGYNVCCFAYGQTGSGKTYTMEGEEFDDSRGVIPRAVQQIFRAGEKLESQGWEFNFTASFVEIYNETLRDLLYTGKPSKRPEHEIRKSNNEVTVTNLTYKQVCSEGQVLDLIALAKQNRSTAQTAQNDRSSRSHSVFQLQIEGANAGRDVRCKSTLCLVDLAGSERMVKSQSQGERFKEMTSINSSLSNLGIVITSLANKESHVPYRNSKLTYLLQGCLGGNSKTLMFVNISPEPDSFGETLNSLRFASKVNDCVIGTASSNKK
;
A
#
# COMPACT_ATOMS: atom_id res chain seq x y z
N MET A 1 1.96 18.20 -49.04
CA MET A 1 3.15 17.38 -48.72
C MET A 1 3.43 17.59 -47.23
N SER A 2 2.97 16.77 -46.28
CA SER A 2 3.33 15.38 -45.96
C SER A 2 4.80 15.18 -45.48
N ARG A 3 4.98 15.13 -44.15
CA ARG A 3 5.90 14.21 -43.45
C ARG A 3 5.63 14.20 -41.93
N LEU A 4 5.62 12.99 -41.36
CA LEU A 4 5.53 12.67 -39.93
C LEU A 4 6.83 11.96 -39.51
N PRO A 5 7.26 12.05 -38.23
CA PRO A 5 7.97 10.99 -37.53
C PRO A 5 6.97 10.22 -36.63
N VAL A 6 6.60 8.97 -36.95
CA VAL A 6 7.35 7.73 -36.68
C VAL A 6 7.47 7.41 -35.18
N ILE A 7 6.64 6.46 -34.74
CA ILE A 7 6.65 5.85 -33.40
C ILE A 7 7.45 4.54 -33.48
N THR A 8 8.41 4.32 -32.57
CA THR A 8 9.11 3.03 -32.43
C THR A 8 8.65 2.28 -31.19
N LYS A 9 8.04 1.11 -31.40
CA LYS A 9 7.73 0.14 -30.33
C LYS A 9 9.02 -0.54 -29.86
N ARG A 10 9.08 -0.92 -28.59
CA ARG A 10 9.92 -2.05 -28.12
C ARG A 10 9.06 -3.00 -27.30
N VAL A 11 9.28 -4.31 -27.48
CA VAL A 11 8.46 -5.39 -26.92
C VAL A 11 9.27 -6.15 -25.87
N LEU A 12 8.56 -6.74 -24.92
CA LEU A 12 9.05 -7.59 -23.85
C LEU A 12 9.98 -8.71 -24.35
N THR A 13 10.99 -9.03 -23.55
CA THR A 13 11.56 -10.39 -23.45
C THR A 13 11.74 -10.73 -21.97
N SER A 14 11.62 -12.00 -21.62
CA SER A 14 11.70 -12.52 -20.26
C SER A 14 12.70 -13.67 -20.19
N SER A 15 13.38 -13.81 -19.05
CA SER A 15 14.09 -15.03 -18.67
C SER A 15 14.25 -15.09 -17.15
N ASN A 16 14.07 -16.27 -16.57
CA ASN A 16 14.11 -16.54 -15.13
C ASN A 16 15.50 -17.03 -14.69
N SER A 17 15.60 -17.41 -13.40
CA SER A 17 16.64 -18.23 -12.74
C SER A 17 17.78 -17.43 -12.07
N GLU A 18 18.26 -17.78 -10.86
CA GLU A 18 17.63 -18.54 -9.77
C GLU A 18 18.40 -18.34 -8.45
N ASN A 19 17.90 -18.95 -7.37
CA ASN A 19 18.46 -19.06 -6.01
C ASN A 19 18.33 -17.84 -5.08
N SER A 20 18.15 -17.98 -3.77
CA SER A 20 17.42 -18.93 -2.88
C SER A 20 18.03 -18.80 -1.48
N HIS A 21 17.22 -18.68 -0.43
CA HIS A 21 17.46 -19.05 0.99
C HIS A 21 16.29 -18.47 1.81
N HIS A 22 15.29 -19.28 2.16
CA HIS A 22 15.18 -19.98 3.45
C HIS A 22 15.06 -19.07 4.69
N LEU A 23 13.82 -18.84 5.15
CA LEU A 23 13.26 -19.53 6.33
C LEU A 23 11.76 -19.19 6.53
N ALA A 24 11.06 -19.95 7.39
CA ALA A 24 9.60 -20.03 7.41
C ALA A 24 8.92 -19.39 8.64
N PRO A 25 7.65 -18.94 8.55
CA PRO A 25 6.83 -18.51 9.68
C PRO A 25 6.12 -19.69 10.39
N ALA A 26 5.91 -19.61 11.71
CA ALA A 26 5.12 -20.58 12.47
C ALA A 26 4.46 -19.98 13.73
N PRO A 27 3.11 -19.95 13.86
CA PRO A 27 2.41 -19.35 15.00
C PRO A 27 1.89 -20.36 16.05
N LYS A 28 1.84 -19.96 17.32
CA LYS A 28 1.19 -20.64 18.47
C LYS A 28 0.81 -19.60 19.55
N LYS A 29 -0.24 -19.74 20.37
CA LYS A 29 -1.48 -20.56 20.34
C LYS A 29 -2.51 -20.02 21.37
N VAL A 30 -3.79 -19.97 20.98
CA VAL A 30 -4.99 -20.39 21.76
C VAL A 30 -5.24 -19.85 23.20
N ARG A 31 -6.40 -19.19 23.38
CA ARG A 31 -7.49 -19.72 24.24
C ARG A 31 -8.88 -19.34 23.68
N ARG A 32 -9.91 -20.15 24.00
CA ARG A 32 -11.32 -20.07 23.57
C ARG A 32 -12.23 -20.03 24.80
N GLU A 33 -13.47 -19.56 24.62
CA GLU A 33 -14.76 -20.30 24.76
C GLU A 33 -15.95 -19.31 24.56
N GLN A 34 -17.20 -19.71 24.26
CA GLN A 34 -17.85 -21.04 24.27
C GLN A 34 -19.02 -21.14 23.25
N GLU A 35 -19.25 -22.34 22.69
CA GLU A 35 -20.51 -22.89 22.08
C GLU A 35 -21.21 -22.20 20.86
N PRO A 36 -22.00 -22.92 19.99
CA PRO A 36 -23.11 -23.83 20.34
C PRO A 36 -23.30 -25.18 19.57
N GLN A 37 -24.18 -26.01 20.16
CA GLN A 37 -25.01 -27.16 19.71
C GLN A 37 -24.84 -27.92 18.36
N ARG A 38 -24.60 -29.25 18.53
CA ARG A 38 -25.18 -30.46 17.86
C ARG A 38 -24.94 -30.78 16.36
N CYS A 39 -24.94 -32.11 16.08
CA CYS A 39 -24.50 -32.79 14.84
C CYS A 39 -25.70 -33.34 14.01
N PRO A 40 -25.53 -33.94 12.80
CA PRO A 40 -25.05 -35.35 12.70
C PRO A 40 -24.29 -35.82 11.41
N THR A 41 -23.76 -37.06 11.49
CA THR A 41 -23.53 -38.10 10.43
C THR A 41 -22.51 -37.98 9.27
N ALA A 42 -21.58 -38.96 9.23
CA ALA A 42 -21.07 -39.71 8.06
C ALA A 42 -20.50 -41.08 8.55
N VAL A 43 -21.01 -42.27 8.16
CA VAL A 43 -20.68 -43.13 6.99
C VAL A 43 -19.26 -43.78 7.00
N THR A 44 -19.16 -45.14 6.97
CA THR A 44 -18.35 -45.98 6.02
C THR A 44 -18.18 -47.48 6.45
N VAL A 45 -18.86 -48.39 5.73
CA VAL A 45 -18.56 -49.75 5.18
C VAL A 45 -17.50 -50.75 5.78
N ILE A 46 -17.81 -52.07 5.66
CA ILE A 46 -16.97 -53.30 5.42
C ILE A 46 -17.10 -54.42 6.51
N GLY A 47 -17.35 -55.71 6.14
CA GLY A 47 -17.12 -56.85 7.07
C GLY A 47 -17.82 -58.24 6.94
N ASP A 48 -17.80 -58.91 5.79
CA ASP A 48 -17.66 -60.39 5.54
C ASP A 48 -18.25 -61.55 6.44
N LYS A 49 -18.71 -62.64 5.76
CA LYS A 49 -18.84 -64.09 6.16
C LYS A 49 -20.01 -64.67 7.02
N ARG A 50 -20.17 -66.02 6.94
CA ARG A 50 -21.20 -66.96 7.48
C ARG A 50 -20.53 -68.05 8.39
N PRO A 51 -21.21 -69.09 8.95
CA PRO A 51 -22.57 -69.30 9.51
C PRO A 51 -22.49 -69.71 11.04
N PRO A 52 -22.76 -70.95 11.57
CA PRO A 52 -23.87 -71.93 11.49
C PRO A 52 -24.42 -72.51 12.86
N VAL A 53 -25.34 -73.50 12.79
CA VAL A 53 -25.64 -74.64 13.74
C VAL A 53 -26.77 -74.54 14.82
N ALA A 54 -27.75 -75.47 14.71
CA ALA A 54 -28.61 -76.13 15.75
C ALA A 54 -29.59 -75.32 16.66
N SER A 55 -30.63 -75.90 17.29
CA SER A 55 -31.53 -77.05 16.97
C SER A 55 -32.72 -77.10 17.95
N GLY A 56 -33.84 -77.78 17.62
CA GLY A 56 -34.96 -78.02 18.56
C GLY A 56 -36.07 -78.92 17.98
N ARG A 57 -36.71 -79.77 18.82
CA ARG A 57 -37.71 -80.79 18.44
C ARG A 57 -39.07 -80.59 19.13
N ALA A 58 -40.16 -80.99 18.47
CA ALA A 58 -41.30 -81.72 19.07
C ALA A 58 -42.18 -82.39 17.98
N SER A 59 -42.98 -83.41 18.34
CA SER A 59 -43.85 -84.20 17.45
C SER A 59 -44.90 -84.98 18.25
N LEU A 60 -46.04 -85.38 17.66
CA LEU A 60 -46.95 -86.43 18.18
C LEU A 60 -47.85 -87.06 17.07
N TYR A 61 -48.54 -88.16 17.36
CA TYR A 61 -49.12 -89.17 16.43
C TYR A 61 -50.60 -89.54 16.74
N LYS A 62 -51.38 -90.06 15.75
CA LYS A 62 -52.05 -91.41 15.73
C LYS A 62 -53.03 -91.68 14.55
N SER A 63 -53.57 -92.91 14.46
CA SER A 63 -54.44 -93.49 13.40
C SER A 63 -55.18 -94.77 13.89
N VAL A 64 -56.09 -95.41 13.09
CA VAL A 64 -56.44 -96.88 12.94
C VAL A 64 -57.94 -97.36 13.04
N ARG A 65 -58.45 -98.05 11.97
CA ARG A 65 -59.58 -99.07 11.81
C ARG A 65 -61.06 -98.72 12.19
N GLY A 66 -62.12 -99.46 11.77
CA GLY A 66 -62.33 -100.56 10.76
C GLY A 66 -63.57 -101.51 10.96
N ALA A 67 -64.04 -102.22 9.89
CA ALA A 67 -65.08 -103.32 9.79
C ALA A 67 -66.61 -102.96 9.88
N GLY A 68 -67.63 -103.75 9.41
CA GLY A 68 -67.69 -104.89 8.46
C GLY A 68 -68.91 -105.90 8.58
N ALA A 69 -69.62 -106.25 7.47
CA ALA A 69 -70.47 -107.46 7.16
C ALA A 69 -71.73 -107.85 8.04
N ALA A 70 -72.64 -108.83 7.72
CA ALA A 70 -73.39 -109.25 6.49
C ALA A 70 -74.45 -110.41 6.73
N THR A 71 -75.59 -110.47 5.99
CA THR A 71 -76.58 -111.61 5.83
C THR A 71 -77.32 -112.14 7.11
N VAL A 72 -78.28 -113.11 7.21
CA VAL A 72 -78.99 -114.24 6.46
C VAL A 72 -80.44 -114.36 7.08
N ALA A 73 -81.61 -114.90 6.62
CA ALA A 73 -82.24 -115.67 5.50
C ALA A 73 -82.85 -117.09 5.85
N ALA A 74 -83.88 -117.57 5.09
CA ALA A 74 -84.71 -118.83 5.23
C ALA A 74 -85.83 -118.86 6.33
N GLY A 75 -86.88 -119.71 6.36
CA GLY A 75 -87.36 -120.85 5.52
C GLY A 75 -88.83 -121.34 5.87
N PRO A 76 -89.45 -122.35 5.18
CA PRO A 76 -90.95 -122.46 5.04
C PRO A 76 -91.67 -123.82 5.34
N SER A 77 -92.98 -123.94 4.99
CA SER A 77 -93.83 -125.17 4.73
C SER A 77 -94.71 -125.75 5.90
N ARG A 78 -95.83 -126.53 5.78
CA ARG A 78 -96.87 -126.82 4.72
C ARG A 78 -98.13 -127.60 5.29
N GLY A 79 -99.30 -127.54 4.61
CA GLY A 79 -100.44 -128.53 4.57
C GLY A 79 -101.47 -128.61 5.73
N GLU A 80 -102.60 -129.38 5.69
CA GLU A 80 -103.56 -129.95 4.68
C GLU A 80 -104.52 -130.98 5.42
N THR A 81 -105.80 -131.37 5.15
CA THR A 81 -107.01 -131.01 4.33
C THR A 81 -108.31 -131.78 4.80
N GLY A 82 -109.55 -131.33 4.45
CA GLY A 82 -110.83 -132.14 4.40
C GLY A 82 -111.81 -132.11 5.63
N GLY A 83 -113.09 -132.57 5.58
CA GLY A 83 -114.02 -132.86 4.45
C GLY A 83 -115.26 -133.79 4.69
N THR A 84 -116.51 -133.31 4.43
CA THR A 84 -117.75 -134.06 3.97
C THR A 84 -118.54 -135.08 4.85
N GLY A 85 -119.85 -135.32 4.54
CA GLY A 85 -120.63 -136.51 4.98
C GLY A 85 -122.18 -136.50 4.75
N ALA A 86 -122.75 -137.43 3.96
CA ALA A 86 -124.19 -137.72 3.71
C ALA A 86 -124.34 -138.98 2.77
N PRO A 87 -125.52 -139.42 2.22
CA PRO A 87 -126.96 -139.29 2.56
C PRO A 87 -127.73 -140.67 2.57
N ARG A 88 -129.09 -140.74 2.68
CA ARG A 88 -129.98 -141.72 1.95
C ARG A 88 -131.51 -141.66 2.24
N ARG A 89 -132.35 -141.89 1.20
CA ARG A 89 -133.69 -142.58 1.19
C ARG A 89 -134.04 -143.01 -0.26
N GLN A 90 -135.22 -143.62 -0.51
CA GLN A 90 -135.53 -144.41 -1.73
C GLN A 90 -136.57 -143.79 -2.70
N ALA A 91 -136.83 -144.50 -3.82
CA ALA A 91 -137.65 -144.15 -5.00
C ALA A 91 -139.17 -144.01 -4.69
N TRP A 92 -140.06 -143.44 -5.53
CA TRP A 92 -140.30 -143.78 -6.96
C TRP A 92 -140.55 -142.61 -7.94
N ASP A 93 -140.27 -141.34 -7.61
CA ASP A 93 -140.56 -140.20 -8.53
C ASP A 93 -139.56 -140.10 -9.71
N LEU A 94 -140.08 -140.01 -10.93
CA LEU A 94 -139.34 -139.82 -12.18
C LEU A 94 -138.96 -138.36 -12.46
N LYS A 95 -139.62 -137.37 -11.84
CA LYS A 95 -139.40 -135.95 -12.11
C LYS A 95 -138.10 -135.40 -11.51
N GLY A 96 -137.56 -136.05 -10.47
CA GLY A 96 -136.33 -135.60 -9.79
C GLY A 96 -135.02 -135.86 -10.56
N LYS A 97 -134.95 -136.91 -11.39
CA LYS A 97 -133.66 -137.41 -11.95
C LYS A 97 -132.96 -136.46 -12.93
N VAL A 98 -133.67 -135.51 -13.53
CA VAL A 98 -133.08 -134.52 -14.45
C VAL A 98 -132.32 -133.43 -13.66
N SER A 99 -132.90 -132.95 -12.56
CA SER A 99 -132.35 -131.87 -11.73
C SER A 99 -130.97 -132.21 -11.14
N ASP A 100 -130.81 -133.43 -10.63
CA ASP A 100 -129.54 -133.92 -10.04
C ASP A 100 -128.37 -133.96 -11.03
N MET A 101 -128.64 -134.07 -12.33
CA MET A 101 -127.60 -134.13 -13.37
C MET A 101 -127.11 -132.72 -13.73
N GLU A 102 -128.01 -131.75 -13.81
CA GLU A 102 -127.69 -130.33 -13.97
C GLU A 102 -126.99 -129.73 -12.74
N GLY A 103 -127.22 -130.28 -11.54
CA GLY A 103 -126.49 -129.92 -10.33
C GLY A 103 -125.00 -130.29 -10.40
N LYS A 104 -124.68 -131.48 -10.94
CA LYS A 104 -123.30 -131.98 -11.03
C LYS A 104 -122.45 -131.21 -12.06
N ILE A 105 -123.04 -130.84 -13.21
CA ILE A 105 -122.33 -130.05 -14.25
C ILE A 105 -121.89 -128.69 -13.68
N ARG A 106 -122.79 -127.97 -12.98
CA ARG A 106 -122.47 -126.69 -12.35
C ARG A 106 -121.32 -126.81 -11.35
N ASN A 107 -121.32 -127.83 -10.50
CA ASN A 107 -120.32 -127.95 -9.42
C ASN A 107 -118.89 -128.20 -9.94
N TYR A 108 -118.72 -128.90 -11.07
CA TYR A 108 -117.41 -129.02 -11.72
C TYR A 108 -116.98 -127.72 -12.41
N GLN A 109 -117.90 -126.97 -13.01
CA GLN A 109 -117.60 -125.66 -13.64
C GLN A 109 -117.14 -124.58 -12.64
N THR A 110 -117.52 -124.68 -11.37
CA THR A 110 -117.00 -123.78 -10.31
C THR A 110 -115.55 -124.07 -9.98
N LYS A 111 -115.18 -125.36 -9.85
CA LYS A 111 -113.88 -125.76 -9.30
C LYS A 111 -112.70 -125.58 -10.28
N VAL A 112 -112.95 -125.66 -11.58
CA VAL A 112 -111.95 -125.32 -12.62
C VAL A 112 -111.61 -123.83 -12.62
N ARG A 113 -112.55 -122.95 -12.24
CA ARG A 113 -112.33 -121.50 -12.21
C ARG A 113 -111.33 -121.08 -11.13
N SER A 114 -111.56 -121.56 -9.90
CA SER A 114 -110.75 -121.24 -8.72
C SER A 114 -109.26 -121.59 -8.86
N VAL A 115 -108.92 -122.72 -9.52
CA VAL A 115 -107.50 -123.15 -9.67
C VAL A 115 -106.75 -122.33 -10.74
N ASN A 116 -107.45 -121.77 -11.72
CA ASN A 116 -106.86 -120.83 -12.68
C ASN A 116 -106.61 -119.46 -12.04
N GLU A 117 -107.49 -119.00 -11.15
CA GLU A 117 -107.37 -117.71 -10.46
C GLU A 117 -106.14 -117.66 -9.54
N GLU A 118 -105.83 -118.74 -8.79
CA GLU A 118 -104.59 -118.81 -7.97
C GLU A 118 -103.30 -118.79 -8.82
N ASN A 119 -103.29 -119.44 -9.98
CA ASN A 119 -102.09 -119.53 -10.83
C ASN A 119 -101.70 -118.19 -11.46
N GLU A 120 -102.67 -117.37 -11.89
CA GLU A 120 -102.36 -116.04 -12.43
C GLU A 120 -101.91 -115.06 -11.33
N LEU A 121 -102.48 -115.16 -10.12
CA LEU A 121 -102.02 -114.37 -8.97
C LEU A 121 -100.55 -114.63 -8.63
N LEU A 122 -100.11 -115.89 -8.64
CA LEU A 122 -98.70 -116.25 -8.37
C LEU A 122 -97.75 -115.75 -9.47
N LYS A 123 -98.13 -115.83 -10.76
CA LYS A 123 -97.34 -115.26 -11.86
C LYS A 123 -97.15 -113.75 -11.69
N GLY A 124 -98.20 -113.03 -11.31
CA GLY A 124 -98.15 -111.58 -11.07
C GLY A 124 -97.13 -111.19 -10.00
N SER A 125 -97.07 -111.92 -8.89
CA SER A 125 -96.13 -111.66 -7.79
C SER A 125 -94.65 -111.85 -8.18
N VAL A 126 -94.35 -112.87 -9.00
CA VAL A 126 -92.98 -113.11 -9.50
C VAL A 126 -92.55 -112.02 -10.49
N ALA A 127 -93.44 -111.59 -11.38
CA ALA A 127 -93.18 -110.48 -12.31
C ALA A 127 -92.92 -109.16 -11.57
N GLN A 128 -93.75 -108.83 -10.57
CA GLN A 128 -93.59 -107.63 -9.73
C GLN A 128 -92.23 -107.62 -9.01
N SER A 129 -91.80 -108.78 -8.49
CA SER A 129 -90.52 -108.93 -7.79
C SER A 129 -89.32 -108.75 -8.73
N ARG A 130 -89.40 -109.24 -9.97
CA ARG A 130 -88.33 -109.11 -10.96
C ARG A 130 -88.15 -107.67 -11.44
N ASN A 131 -89.25 -106.96 -11.69
CA ASN A 131 -89.21 -105.55 -12.09
C ASN A 131 -88.52 -104.68 -11.02
N ARG A 132 -88.89 -104.87 -9.75
CA ARG A 132 -88.36 -104.10 -8.61
C ARG A 132 -86.85 -104.29 -8.40
N LEU A 133 -86.28 -105.41 -8.85
CA LEU A 133 -84.84 -105.65 -8.82
C LEU A 133 -84.12 -104.88 -9.95
N SER A 134 -84.69 -104.91 -11.16
CA SER A 134 -84.21 -104.09 -12.30
C SER A 134 -84.26 -102.58 -12.04
N ASP A 135 -85.27 -102.11 -11.30
CA ASP A 135 -85.37 -100.70 -10.88
C ASP A 135 -84.23 -100.31 -9.93
N LEU A 136 -83.88 -101.17 -8.97
CA LEU A 136 -82.80 -100.94 -8.01
C LEU A 136 -81.41 -100.99 -8.66
N GLU A 137 -81.18 -101.90 -9.61
CA GLU A 137 -79.92 -101.93 -10.38
C GLU A 137 -79.73 -100.63 -11.18
N ARG A 138 -80.81 -100.10 -11.78
CA ARG A 138 -80.80 -98.81 -12.49
C ARG A 138 -80.57 -97.62 -11.56
N GLU A 139 -81.10 -97.66 -10.33
CA GLU A 139 -80.86 -96.62 -9.32
C GLU A 139 -79.40 -96.64 -8.83
N VAL A 140 -78.81 -97.82 -8.64
CA VAL A 140 -77.38 -97.96 -8.28
C VAL A 140 -76.46 -97.40 -9.37
N GLU A 141 -76.73 -97.64 -10.65
CA GLU A 141 -75.91 -97.09 -11.73
C GLU A 141 -76.09 -95.56 -11.89
N SER A 142 -77.32 -95.07 -11.67
CA SER A 142 -77.63 -93.63 -11.52
C SER A 142 -76.83 -92.97 -10.38
N GLN A 143 -76.68 -93.64 -9.24
CA GLN A 143 -75.85 -93.16 -8.11
C GLN A 143 -74.36 -93.14 -8.46
N LYS A 144 -73.81 -94.21 -9.08
CA LYS A 144 -72.40 -94.23 -9.51
C LYS A 144 -72.07 -93.11 -10.50
N SER A 145 -72.94 -92.88 -11.48
CA SER A 145 -72.76 -91.81 -12.48
C SER A 145 -72.68 -90.42 -11.83
N LYS A 146 -73.50 -90.16 -10.80
CA LYS A 146 -73.44 -88.91 -10.01
C LYS A 146 -72.15 -88.80 -9.20
N ILE A 147 -71.70 -89.88 -8.56
CA ILE A 147 -70.43 -89.91 -7.80
C ILE A 147 -69.25 -89.58 -8.72
N CYS A 148 -69.16 -90.23 -9.89
CA CYS A 148 -68.13 -89.97 -10.89
C CYS A 148 -68.15 -88.49 -11.36
N GLY A 149 -69.34 -87.90 -11.52
CA GLY A 149 -69.48 -86.47 -11.83
C GLY A 149 -68.91 -85.57 -10.73
N TYR A 150 -69.26 -85.83 -9.47
CA TYR A 150 -68.75 -85.08 -8.32
C TYR A 150 -67.25 -85.26 -8.10
N GLU A 151 -66.66 -86.41 -8.44
CA GLU A 151 -65.20 -86.62 -8.36
C GLU A 151 -64.44 -85.73 -9.36
N VAL A 152 -64.95 -85.63 -10.60
CA VAL A 152 -64.38 -84.71 -11.62
C VAL A 152 -64.54 -83.25 -11.22
N GLU A 153 -65.70 -82.87 -10.67
CA GLU A 153 -65.96 -81.51 -10.17
C GLU A 153 -65.04 -81.16 -8.98
N LEU A 154 -64.84 -82.09 -8.05
CA LEU A 154 -63.91 -81.93 -6.92
C LEU A 154 -62.45 -81.80 -7.40
N GLN A 155 -62.05 -82.52 -8.45
CA GLN A 155 -60.71 -82.41 -9.03
C GLN A 155 -60.50 -81.05 -9.72
N ALA A 156 -61.50 -80.53 -10.44
CA ALA A 156 -61.46 -79.19 -11.02
C ALA A 156 -61.37 -78.11 -9.92
N LEU A 157 -62.15 -78.22 -8.85
CA LEU A 157 -62.08 -77.33 -7.68
C LEU A 157 -60.73 -77.41 -6.95
N CYS A 158 -60.05 -78.56 -6.96
CA CYS A 158 -58.69 -78.68 -6.43
C CYS A 158 -57.66 -77.89 -7.25
N GLY A 159 -57.77 -77.89 -8.58
CA GLY A 159 -56.94 -77.07 -9.47
C GLY A 159 -57.14 -75.56 -9.22
N VAL A 160 -58.40 -75.11 -9.26
CA VAL A 160 -58.75 -73.70 -8.98
C VAL A 160 -58.26 -73.23 -7.61
N ARG A 161 -58.29 -74.09 -6.59
CA ARG A 161 -57.73 -73.82 -5.25
C ARG A 161 -56.22 -73.66 -5.26
N GLU A 162 -55.50 -74.34 -6.14
CA GLU A 162 -54.04 -74.25 -6.27
C GLU A 162 -53.61 -73.04 -7.10
N ASP A 163 -54.34 -72.71 -8.17
CA ASP A 163 -54.20 -71.43 -8.88
C ASP A 163 -54.46 -70.24 -7.93
N LEU A 164 -55.52 -70.32 -7.12
CA LEU A 164 -55.85 -69.27 -6.14
C LEU A 164 -54.74 -69.11 -5.07
N LYS A 165 -54.08 -70.20 -4.66
CA LYS A 165 -52.89 -70.13 -3.78
C LYS A 165 -51.71 -69.48 -4.49
N HIS A 166 -51.46 -69.82 -5.77
CA HIS A 166 -50.38 -69.23 -6.57
C HIS A 166 -50.57 -67.72 -6.68
N MET A 167 -51.74 -67.28 -7.18
CA MET A 167 -52.11 -65.87 -7.31
C MET A 167 -52.07 -65.12 -5.96
N THR A 168 -52.44 -65.78 -4.86
CA THR A 168 -52.32 -65.19 -3.51
C THR A 168 -50.84 -65.02 -3.11
N SER A 169 -49.97 -65.97 -3.44
CA SER A 169 -48.53 -65.88 -3.15
C SER A 169 -47.83 -64.81 -3.99
N GLU A 170 -48.19 -64.67 -5.26
CA GLU A 170 -47.69 -63.62 -6.17
C GLU A 170 -48.18 -62.24 -5.73
N LYS A 171 -49.48 -62.09 -5.43
CA LYS A 171 -50.03 -60.86 -4.85
C LYS A 171 -49.26 -60.47 -3.58
N ASN A 172 -48.99 -61.43 -2.69
CA ASN A 172 -48.23 -61.18 -1.47
C ASN A 172 -46.75 -60.85 -1.74
N CYS A 173 -46.20 -61.16 -2.92
CA CYS A 173 -44.85 -60.76 -3.32
C CYS A 173 -44.84 -59.35 -3.91
N LEU A 174 -45.70 -59.08 -4.89
CA LEU A 174 -45.89 -57.76 -5.49
C LEU A 174 -46.28 -56.71 -4.44
N GLN A 175 -47.10 -57.06 -3.45
CA GLN A 175 -47.48 -56.16 -2.37
C GLN A 175 -46.34 -55.88 -1.36
N ARG A 176 -45.32 -56.75 -1.27
CA ARG A 176 -44.06 -56.45 -0.56
C ARG A 176 -43.16 -55.56 -1.40
N GLU A 177 -42.99 -55.88 -2.68
CA GLU A 177 -42.17 -55.10 -3.62
C GLU A 177 -42.69 -53.66 -3.80
N LEU A 178 -44.02 -53.47 -3.83
CA LEU A 178 -44.67 -52.17 -3.82
C LEU A 178 -44.30 -51.37 -2.55
N SER A 179 -44.41 -51.99 -1.37
CA SER A 179 -44.11 -51.33 -0.10
C SER A 179 -42.62 -50.97 0.03
N ASP A 180 -41.73 -51.84 -0.44
CA ASP A 180 -40.29 -51.58 -0.57
C ASP A 180 -39.99 -50.41 -1.53
N LEU A 181 -40.78 -50.27 -2.60
CA LEU A 181 -40.62 -49.20 -3.59
C LEU A 181 -41.20 -47.87 -3.08
N GLU A 182 -42.33 -47.88 -2.40
CA GLU A 182 -42.90 -46.73 -1.67
C GLU A 182 -41.92 -46.22 -0.60
N ALA A 183 -41.29 -47.11 0.17
CA ALA A 183 -40.27 -46.75 1.14
C ALA A 183 -39.05 -46.08 0.48
N LYS A 184 -38.56 -46.62 -0.65
CA LYS A 184 -37.45 -46.02 -1.43
C LYS A 184 -37.85 -44.67 -2.02
N TYR A 185 -39.05 -44.53 -2.59
CA TYR A 185 -39.56 -43.27 -3.09
C TYR A 185 -39.60 -42.21 -1.99
N LYS A 186 -40.08 -42.56 -0.79
CA LYS A 186 -40.17 -41.64 0.36
C LYS A 186 -38.80 -41.16 0.87
N VAL A 187 -37.74 -41.96 0.72
CA VAL A 187 -36.35 -41.56 1.02
C VAL A 187 -35.76 -40.67 -0.09
N MET A 188 -36.08 -40.94 -1.36
CA MET A 188 -35.69 -40.07 -2.49
C MET A 188 -36.39 -38.71 -2.42
N GLU A 189 -37.64 -38.67 -1.95
CA GLU A 189 -38.43 -37.47 -1.73
C GLU A 189 -37.84 -36.57 -0.64
N THR A 190 -37.50 -37.10 0.54
CA THR A 190 -36.86 -36.29 1.58
C THR A 190 -35.45 -35.83 1.20
N LEU A 191 -34.72 -36.62 0.38
CA LEU A 191 -33.43 -36.21 -0.17
C LEU A 191 -33.57 -35.07 -1.19
N ARG A 192 -34.57 -35.13 -2.09
CA ARG A 192 -34.91 -34.04 -3.03
C ARG A 192 -35.19 -32.75 -2.27
N ASP A 193 -36.06 -32.80 -1.26
CA ASP A 193 -36.47 -31.63 -0.50
C ASP A 193 -35.30 -31.00 0.28
N SER A 194 -34.39 -31.83 0.80
CA SER A 194 -33.14 -31.38 1.42
C SER A 194 -32.20 -30.68 0.42
N GLN A 195 -32.02 -31.26 -0.77
CA GLN A 195 -31.19 -30.67 -1.84
C GLN A 195 -31.79 -29.36 -2.38
N GLU A 196 -33.11 -29.25 -2.45
CA GLU A 196 -33.78 -28.04 -2.88
C GLU A 196 -33.63 -26.91 -1.84
N ALA A 197 -33.70 -27.22 -0.54
CA ALA A 197 -33.39 -26.27 0.53
C ALA A 197 -31.91 -25.82 0.52
N GLU A 198 -30.96 -26.73 0.25
CA GLU A 198 -29.56 -26.38 0.05
C GLU A 198 -29.38 -25.45 -1.16
N LEU A 199 -30.02 -25.74 -2.31
CA LEU A 199 -29.97 -24.89 -3.50
C LEU A 199 -30.59 -23.50 -3.25
N GLN A 200 -31.68 -23.40 -2.50
CA GLN A 200 -32.26 -22.10 -2.13
C GLN A 200 -31.32 -21.28 -1.24
N THR A 201 -30.75 -21.89 -0.19
CA THR A 201 -29.81 -21.17 0.69
C THR A 201 -28.48 -20.82 -0.01
N LEU A 202 -28.03 -21.61 -0.98
CA LEU A 202 -26.87 -21.28 -1.81
C LEU A 202 -27.15 -20.12 -2.77
N LYS A 203 -28.32 -20.08 -3.42
CA LYS A 203 -28.78 -18.95 -4.25
C LYS A 203 -28.86 -17.65 -3.45
N MET A 204 -29.37 -17.70 -2.22
CA MET A 204 -29.46 -16.52 -1.35
C MET A 204 -28.07 -16.01 -0.94
N LYS A 205 -27.13 -16.91 -0.59
CA LYS A 205 -25.72 -16.54 -0.34
C LYS A 205 -25.06 -15.89 -1.56
N LEU A 206 -25.29 -16.44 -2.76
CA LEU A 206 -24.76 -15.90 -4.02
C LEU A 206 -25.25 -14.47 -4.26
N SER A 207 -26.56 -14.21 -4.10
CA SER A 207 -27.14 -12.85 -4.25
C SER A 207 -26.57 -11.82 -3.26
N VAL A 208 -26.29 -12.23 -2.00
CA VAL A 208 -25.64 -11.36 -1.00
C VAL A 208 -24.17 -11.10 -1.35
N GLN A 209 -23.47 -12.07 -1.95
CA GLN A 209 -22.12 -11.86 -2.47
C GLN A 209 -22.12 -10.94 -3.70
N ASP A 210 -23.03 -11.13 -4.65
CA ASP A 210 -23.08 -10.38 -5.91
C ASP A 210 -23.40 -8.89 -5.70
N SER A 211 -24.35 -8.61 -4.80
CA SER A 211 -24.64 -7.24 -4.32
C SER A 211 -23.48 -6.62 -3.52
N THR A 212 -22.72 -7.44 -2.78
CA THR A 212 -21.50 -6.98 -2.10
C THR A 212 -20.37 -6.65 -3.08
N VAL A 213 -20.17 -7.48 -4.12
CA VAL A 213 -19.20 -7.24 -5.20
C VAL A 213 -19.56 -5.98 -5.97
N THR A 214 -20.83 -5.79 -6.33
CA THR A 214 -21.32 -4.59 -7.01
C THR A 214 -21.00 -3.33 -6.19
N ARG A 215 -21.30 -3.33 -4.88
CA ARG A 215 -20.98 -2.21 -3.98
C ARG A 215 -19.48 -1.94 -3.89
N LEU A 216 -18.64 -2.98 -3.84
CA LEU A 216 -17.18 -2.83 -3.82
C LEU A 216 -16.64 -2.29 -5.15
N GLN A 217 -17.23 -2.68 -6.29
CA GLN A 217 -16.89 -2.14 -7.61
C GLN A 217 -17.19 -0.64 -7.68
N THR A 218 -18.39 -0.19 -7.27
CA THR A 218 -18.72 1.24 -7.21
C THR A 218 -17.79 2.01 -6.27
N SER A 219 -17.45 1.44 -5.10
CA SER A 219 -16.49 2.07 -4.19
C SER A 219 -15.09 2.18 -4.79
N LEU A 220 -14.66 1.19 -5.59
CA LEU A 220 -13.37 1.19 -6.27
C LEU A 220 -13.33 2.22 -7.40
N THR A 221 -14.38 2.33 -8.22
CA THR A 221 -14.44 3.34 -9.31
C THR A 221 -14.44 4.76 -8.75
N ASN A 222 -15.14 5.01 -7.64
CA ASN A 222 -15.15 6.31 -6.99
C ASN A 222 -13.75 6.67 -6.45
N ALA A 223 -13.11 5.75 -5.72
CA ALA A 223 -11.74 5.97 -5.22
C ALA A 223 -10.70 6.12 -6.35
N GLN A 224 -10.88 5.45 -7.49
CA GLN A 224 -10.03 5.63 -8.67
C GLN A 224 -10.17 7.03 -9.27
N GLU A 225 -11.39 7.57 -9.33
CA GLU A 225 -11.68 8.91 -9.85
C GLU A 225 -11.21 10.02 -8.88
N GLU A 226 -11.39 9.84 -7.56
CA GLU A 226 -10.78 10.70 -6.54
C GLU A 226 -9.24 10.73 -6.65
N VAL A 227 -8.61 9.57 -6.87
CA VAL A 227 -7.16 9.48 -7.09
C VAL A 227 -6.74 10.08 -8.44
N ARG A 228 -7.65 10.19 -9.43
CA ARG A 228 -7.39 10.89 -10.70
C ARG A 228 -7.41 12.41 -10.49
N THR A 229 -8.48 12.95 -9.92
CA THR A 229 -8.63 14.41 -9.70
C THR A 229 -7.58 14.95 -8.72
N LEU A 230 -7.27 14.22 -7.64
CA LEU A 230 -6.19 14.60 -6.71
C LEU A 230 -4.82 14.66 -7.40
N LYS A 231 -4.54 13.80 -8.38
CA LYS A 231 -3.27 13.85 -9.15
C LYS A 231 -3.22 15.06 -10.08
N GLU A 232 -4.35 15.42 -10.70
CA GLU A 232 -4.46 16.59 -11.57
C GLU A 232 -4.23 17.88 -10.75
N THR A 233 -4.92 18.03 -9.62
CA THR A 233 -4.69 19.17 -8.69
C THR A 233 -3.27 19.23 -8.14
N VAL A 234 -2.61 18.09 -7.88
CA VAL A 234 -1.19 18.05 -7.45
C VAL A 234 -0.22 18.45 -8.56
N VAL A 235 -0.59 18.35 -9.85
CA VAL A 235 0.19 18.92 -10.96
C VAL A 235 -0.03 20.43 -11.03
N GLU A 236 -1.29 20.88 -11.02
CA GLU A 236 -1.66 22.30 -11.05
C GLU A 236 -0.98 23.10 -9.93
N GLN A 237 -1.04 22.62 -8.69
CA GLN A 237 -0.36 23.24 -7.54
C GLN A 237 1.17 23.29 -7.68
N LYS A 238 1.79 22.36 -8.44
CA LYS A 238 3.24 22.38 -8.72
C LYS A 238 3.60 23.33 -9.87
N ASP A 239 2.67 23.61 -10.78
CA ASP A 239 2.80 24.68 -11.77
C ASP A 239 2.68 26.06 -11.12
N GLU A 240 1.66 26.26 -10.27
CA GLU A 240 1.49 27.50 -9.49
C GLU A 240 2.67 27.78 -8.56
N LEU A 241 3.13 26.78 -7.80
CA LEU A 241 4.28 26.93 -6.90
C LEU A 241 5.58 27.26 -7.64
N HIS A 242 5.79 26.67 -8.82
CA HIS A 242 6.95 26.99 -9.67
C HIS A 242 6.85 28.42 -10.24
N ALA A 243 5.67 28.84 -10.71
CA ALA A 243 5.44 30.20 -11.17
C ALA A 243 5.67 31.23 -10.05
N GLY A 244 5.17 30.95 -8.85
CA GLY A 244 5.39 31.78 -7.65
C GLY A 244 6.85 31.89 -7.23
N GLU A 245 7.62 30.80 -7.27
CA GLU A 245 9.07 30.84 -7.01
C GLU A 245 9.85 31.63 -8.08
N MET A 246 9.48 31.49 -9.36
CA MET A 246 10.10 32.25 -10.45
C MET A 246 9.78 33.75 -10.37
N GLU A 247 8.56 34.12 -9.99
CA GLU A 247 8.18 35.51 -9.73
C GLU A 247 8.84 36.06 -8.45
N ARG A 248 8.98 35.26 -7.39
CA ARG A 248 9.77 35.62 -6.21
C ARG A 248 11.20 35.97 -6.60
N ARG A 249 11.88 35.16 -7.41
CA ARG A 249 13.25 35.47 -7.89
C ARG A 249 13.31 36.78 -8.68
N ARG A 250 12.29 37.08 -9.49
CA ARG A 250 12.19 38.33 -10.26
C ARG A 250 12.01 39.55 -9.35
N LEU A 251 11.04 39.51 -8.44
CA LEU A 251 10.75 40.57 -7.48
C LEU A 251 11.92 40.78 -6.51
N HIS A 252 12.54 39.69 -6.05
CA HIS A 252 13.70 39.74 -5.18
C HIS A 252 14.89 40.45 -5.84
N ASN A 253 15.18 40.17 -7.13
CA ASN A 253 16.21 40.90 -7.86
C ASN A 253 15.87 42.39 -7.98
N MET A 254 14.63 42.72 -8.36
CA MET A 254 14.16 44.11 -8.47
C MET A 254 14.35 44.88 -7.15
N ILE A 255 14.04 44.26 -6.00
CA ILE A 255 14.28 44.84 -4.67
C ILE A 255 15.78 45.02 -4.40
N GLN A 256 16.65 44.08 -4.79
CA GLN A 256 18.10 44.24 -4.62
C GLN A 256 18.70 45.32 -5.54
N GLU A 257 18.18 45.48 -6.76
CA GLU A 257 18.62 46.53 -7.69
C GLU A 257 18.15 47.91 -7.21
N LEU A 258 16.92 48.03 -6.71
CA LEU A 258 16.39 49.26 -6.08
C LEU A 258 17.11 49.61 -4.75
N LYS A 259 17.61 48.60 -4.01
CA LYS A 259 18.52 48.78 -2.86
C LYS A 259 19.98 49.06 -3.28
N GLY A 260 20.31 49.09 -4.57
CA GLY A 260 21.68 49.26 -5.06
C GLY A 260 22.47 47.95 -5.19
N ASN A 261 23.20 47.81 -6.30
CA ASN A 261 24.10 46.68 -6.60
C ASN A 261 25.49 46.83 -5.96
N ILE A 262 25.91 48.05 -5.60
CA ILE A 262 26.88 48.29 -4.51
C ILE A 262 26.07 48.79 -3.31
N ARG A 263 26.43 48.32 -2.11
CA ARG A 263 26.02 48.90 -0.83
C ARG A 263 27.22 49.02 0.13
N VAL A 264 27.14 49.94 1.08
CA VAL A 264 28.14 50.14 2.13
C VAL A 264 27.48 50.17 3.50
N PHE A 265 27.89 49.26 4.39
CA PHE A 265 27.45 49.20 5.78
C PHE A 265 28.61 49.61 6.69
N CYS A 266 28.42 50.64 7.51
CA CYS A 266 29.37 51.01 8.55
C CYS A 266 29.12 50.18 9.82
N ARG A 267 30.17 49.68 10.46
CA ARG A 267 30.09 48.99 11.75
C ARG A 267 31.09 49.57 12.74
N VAL A 268 30.58 50.15 13.82
CA VAL A 268 31.36 50.50 15.01
C VAL A 268 31.39 49.27 15.93
N ARG A 269 32.57 48.82 16.36
CA ARG A 269 32.67 47.77 17.40
C ARG A 269 32.50 48.37 18.81
N PRO A 270 32.23 47.55 19.85
CA PRO A 270 32.38 47.96 21.26
C PRO A 270 33.76 48.54 21.55
N LEU A 271 33.85 49.50 22.49
CA LEU A 271 35.11 49.85 23.15
C LEU A 271 35.56 48.66 24.01
N VAL A 272 36.87 48.42 24.10
CA VAL A 272 37.41 47.34 24.94
C VAL A 272 37.06 47.55 26.42
N ASP A 273 37.11 48.80 26.89
CA ASP A 273 36.84 49.17 28.28
C ASP A 273 35.34 49.41 28.59
N GLY A 274 34.43 49.11 27.64
CA GLY A 274 32.98 49.24 27.82
C GLY A 274 32.43 50.68 27.92
N GLY A 275 33.28 51.71 27.82
CA GLY A 275 32.88 53.12 27.84
C GLY A 275 32.15 53.58 26.56
N LEU A 276 31.85 54.89 26.50
CA LEU A 276 31.33 55.56 25.31
C LEU A 276 32.46 56.29 24.56
N SER A 277 32.45 56.26 23.22
CA SER A 277 33.40 57.06 22.43
C SER A 277 33.00 58.54 22.47
N SER A 278 33.90 59.41 22.88
CA SER A 278 33.70 60.86 22.92
C SER A 278 33.69 61.52 21.54
N HIS A 279 34.22 60.85 20.51
CA HIS A 279 34.46 61.43 19.18
C HIS A 279 33.61 60.80 18.07
N ILE A 280 32.88 59.71 18.33
CA ILE A 280 31.93 59.12 17.38
C ILE A 280 30.51 59.41 17.83
N GLN A 281 29.76 60.13 16.99
CA GLN A 281 28.34 60.41 17.20
C GLN A 281 27.52 59.68 16.12
N LEU A 282 26.53 58.90 16.57
CA LEU A 282 25.60 58.16 15.73
C LEU A 282 24.24 58.86 15.76
N ALA A 283 23.58 59.02 14.62
CA ALA A 283 22.25 59.63 14.57
C ALA A 283 21.18 58.67 15.13
N PRO A 284 20.40 59.04 16.16
CA PRO A 284 19.41 58.14 16.77
C PRO A 284 18.20 57.80 15.89
N SER A 285 18.04 58.47 14.74
CA SER A 285 16.80 58.54 13.98
C SER A 285 16.82 57.90 12.60
N ASP A 286 17.99 57.64 12.02
CA ASP A 286 18.11 57.16 10.63
C ASP A 286 18.88 55.83 10.46
N ASN A 287 19.73 55.45 11.42
CA ASN A 287 20.71 54.36 11.30
C ASN A 287 21.56 54.44 10.01
N LYS A 288 21.80 55.64 9.48
CA LYS A 288 22.47 55.89 8.20
C LYS A 288 23.57 56.94 8.27
N SER A 289 23.51 57.87 9.22
CA SER A 289 24.52 58.91 9.37
C SER A 289 25.42 58.72 10.61
N ILE A 290 26.71 59.01 10.41
CA ILE A 290 27.76 58.94 11.42
C ILE A 290 28.63 60.20 11.34
N THR A 291 28.96 60.76 12.50
CA THR A 291 29.78 61.97 12.62
C THR A 291 31.02 61.67 13.45
N LEU A 292 32.20 61.99 12.91
CA LEU A 292 33.46 62.01 13.66
C LEU A 292 33.78 63.45 14.08
N ALA A 293 33.83 63.72 15.38
CA ALA A 293 34.18 65.03 15.92
C ALA A 293 35.66 65.06 16.34
N LYS A 294 36.45 65.97 15.79
CA LYS A 294 37.82 66.23 16.25
C LYS A 294 37.90 67.56 16.98
N THR A 295 38.40 67.56 18.21
CA THR A 295 38.83 68.79 18.89
C THR A 295 40.19 69.22 18.31
N GLU A 296 40.30 70.43 17.79
CA GLU A 296 41.58 71.03 17.36
C GLU A 296 41.90 72.24 18.27
N GLU A 297 43.07 72.23 18.90
CA GLU A 297 43.54 73.34 19.76
C GLU A 297 43.75 74.61 18.92
N SER A 298 43.14 75.72 19.36
CA SER A 298 43.19 76.99 18.65
C SER A 298 44.60 77.62 18.73
N HIS A 299 45.38 77.51 17.63
CA HIS A 299 46.75 78.01 17.49
C HIS A 299 46.97 79.51 17.84
N THR A 300 45.91 80.29 18.00
CA THR A 300 45.92 81.72 18.39
C THR A 300 45.87 81.96 19.90
N GLY A 301 45.70 80.91 20.73
CA GLY A 301 45.77 80.99 22.19
C GLY A 301 44.67 81.83 22.87
N LYS A 302 43.60 82.19 22.15
CA LYS A 302 42.46 82.97 22.68
C LYS A 302 41.14 82.46 22.10
N SER A 303 40.24 82.09 23.02
CA SER A 303 38.86 81.65 22.82
C SER A 303 38.67 80.27 22.14
N ALA A 304 38.05 79.37 22.91
CA ALA A 304 37.37 78.11 22.53
C ALA A 304 38.15 77.07 21.71
N ASP A 305 37.91 75.80 22.05
CA ASP A 305 38.35 74.67 21.23
C ASP A 305 37.56 74.62 19.91
N THR A 306 38.26 74.43 18.80
CA THR A 306 37.61 74.37 17.48
C THR A 306 37.21 72.93 17.17
N HIS A 307 35.94 72.58 17.38
CA HIS A 307 35.41 71.27 17.01
C HIS A 307 35.17 71.16 15.51
N LYS A 308 35.86 70.20 14.88
CA LYS A 308 35.81 69.90 13.46
C LYS A 308 35.11 68.58 13.21
N ASN A 309 33.89 68.67 12.72
CA ASN A 309 33.03 67.51 12.47
C ASN A 309 33.20 67.02 11.02
N TYR A 310 33.29 65.70 10.87
CA TYR A 310 33.26 65.01 9.58
C TYR A 310 32.01 64.13 9.54
N HIS A 311 31.04 64.51 8.71
CA HIS A 311 29.79 63.77 8.54
C HIS A 311 29.91 62.79 7.38
N PHE A 312 29.39 61.58 7.56
CA PHE A 312 29.30 60.54 6.54
C PHE A 312 27.90 59.91 6.55
N SER A 313 27.47 59.40 5.41
CA SER A 313 26.19 58.70 5.23
C SER A 313 26.40 57.40 4.46
N PHE A 314 25.66 56.35 4.84
CA PHE A 314 25.80 54.99 4.35
C PHE A 314 24.43 54.30 4.24
N ASP A 315 24.35 53.13 3.63
CA ASP A 315 23.08 52.37 3.54
C ASP A 315 22.55 51.92 4.90
N GLN A 316 23.47 51.52 5.79
CA GLN A 316 23.23 51.24 7.21
C GLN A 316 24.50 51.58 8.04
N VAL A 317 24.29 51.97 9.30
CA VAL A 317 25.31 52.27 10.30
C VAL A 317 24.98 51.52 11.59
N PHE A 318 25.72 50.44 11.83
CA PHE A 318 25.61 49.61 13.02
C PHE A 318 26.47 50.19 14.15
N GLY A 319 25.82 50.61 15.24
CA GLY A 319 26.49 51.06 16.46
C GLY A 319 27.08 49.93 17.31
N PRO A 320 27.81 50.25 18.39
CA PRO A 320 28.53 49.29 19.24
C PRO A 320 27.70 48.11 19.75
N HIS A 321 26.40 48.31 20.00
CA HIS A 321 25.50 47.31 20.56
C HIS A 321 24.82 46.42 19.50
N ALA A 322 25.12 46.60 18.20
CA ALA A 322 24.51 45.82 17.13
C ALA A 322 25.02 44.36 17.11
N SER A 323 24.09 43.41 17.22
CA SER A 323 24.41 41.99 17.26
C SER A 323 24.82 41.44 15.89
N GLN A 324 25.53 40.31 15.90
CA GLN A 324 25.89 39.58 14.68
C GLN A 324 24.64 39.16 13.87
N GLN A 325 23.55 38.85 14.57
CA GLN A 325 22.26 38.49 13.99
C GLN A 325 21.59 39.69 13.30
N GLN A 326 21.50 40.85 13.94
CA GLN A 326 20.95 42.08 13.35
C GLN A 326 21.72 42.53 12.10
N ILE A 327 23.06 42.39 12.14
CA ILE A 327 23.91 42.67 10.98
C ILE A 327 23.61 41.69 9.85
N PHE A 328 23.46 40.39 10.17
CA PHE A 328 23.18 39.36 9.17
C PHE A 328 21.79 39.50 8.52
N GLU A 329 20.78 39.96 9.27
CA GLU A 329 19.41 40.13 8.78
C GLU A 329 19.33 41.08 7.56
N GLU A 330 20.12 42.17 7.52
CA GLU A 330 20.21 43.05 6.34
C GLU A 330 20.99 42.43 5.15
N ILE A 331 21.88 41.47 5.40
CA ILE A 331 22.61 40.72 4.36
C ILE A 331 21.79 39.52 3.85
N SER A 332 20.83 39.02 4.62
CA SER A 332 20.08 37.78 4.30
C SER A 332 19.49 37.77 2.89
N LEU A 333 19.06 38.93 2.40
CA LEU A 333 18.55 39.10 1.04
C LEU A 333 19.65 39.05 -0.04
N LEU A 334 20.86 39.52 0.25
CA LEU A 334 22.02 39.33 -0.64
C LEU A 334 22.44 37.85 -0.67
N VAL A 335 22.43 37.17 0.47
CA VAL A 335 22.70 35.72 0.55
C VAL A 335 21.67 34.93 -0.27
N GLN A 336 20.39 35.29 -0.20
CA GLN A 336 19.35 34.69 -1.04
C GLN A 336 19.59 34.93 -2.55
N SER A 337 20.09 36.11 -2.94
CA SER A 337 20.46 36.37 -4.33
C SER A 337 21.56 35.44 -4.85
N ALA A 338 22.43 34.90 -3.99
CA ALA A 338 23.39 33.88 -4.40
C ALA A 338 22.67 32.59 -4.83
N LEU A 339 21.75 32.07 -4.01
CA LEU A 339 20.96 30.87 -4.33
C LEU A 339 20.04 31.09 -5.56
N ASP A 340 19.53 32.31 -5.75
CA ASP A 340 18.71 32.71 -6.90
C ASP A 340 19.50 32.80 -8.23
N GLY A 341 20.83 32.63 -8.21
CA GLY A 341 21.68 32.58 -9.40
C GLY A 341 22.37 33.90 -9.78
N TYR A 342 22.72 34.75 -8.80
CA TYR A 342 23.54 35.94 -9.00
C TYR A 342 24.87 35.82 -8.26
N ASN A 343 25.93 36.42 -8.78
CA ASN A 343 27.20 36.48 -8.05
C ASN A 343 27.11 37.53 -6.94
N VAL A 344 27.65 37.22 -5.75
CA VAL A 344 27.53 38.07 -4.56
C VAL A 344 28.90 38.19 -3.90
N CYS A 345 29.33 39.42 -3.58
CA CYS A 345 30.59 39.69 -2.90
C CYS A 345 30.32 40.50 -1.63
N CYS A 346 30.63 39.95 -0.45
CA CYS A 346 30.64 40.72 0.80
C CYS A 346 32.08 40.79 1.32
N PHE A 347 32.60 41.99 1.57
CA PHE A 347 33.97 42.18 2.05
C PHE A 347 34.04 43.12 3.25
N ALA A 348 34.82 42.75 4.27
CA ALA A 348 35.12 43.59 5.42
C ALA A 348 36.42 44.37 5.23
N TYR A 349 36.36 45.68 5.43
CA TYR A 349 37.42 46.66 5.24
C TYR A 349 37.61 47.51 6.50
N GLY A 350 38.82 48.01 6.73
CA GLY A 350 39.19 48.89 7.84
C GLY A 350 40.53 48.52 8.45
N GLN A 351 40.97 49.27 9.47
CA GLN A 351 42.24 49.02 10.14
C GLN A 351 42.31 47.67 10.87
N THR A 352 43.51 47.21 11.22
CA THR A 352 43.71 46.14 12.20
C THR A 352 43.07 46.52 13.55
N GLY A 353 42.43 45.54 14.18
CA GLY A 353 41.67 45.74 15.42
C GLY A 353 40.24 46.31 15.25
N SER A 354 39.79 46.73 14.07
CA SER A 354 38.43 47.29 13.90
C SER A 354 37.28 46.25 13.83
N GLY A 355 37.59 44.97 13.96
CA GLY A 355 36.60 43.88 14.04
C GLY A 355 36.22 43.21 12.71
N LYS A 356 36.99 43.39 11.63
CA LYS A 356 36.74 42.74 10.30
C LYS A 356 36.48 41.23 10.41
N THR A 357 37.42 40.49 10.99
CA THR A 357 37.34 39.03 11.16
C THR A 357 36.20 38.63 12.12
N TYR A 358 35.85 39.47 13.10
CA TYR A 358 34.67 39.26 13.95
C TYR A 358 33.36 39.44 13.15
N THR A 359 33.27 40.40 12.23
CA THR A 359 32.13 40.48 11.28
C THR A 359 32.07 39.25 10.39
N MET A 360 33.17 38.84 9.76
CA MET A 360 33.16 37.80 8.74
C MET A 360 33.06 36.38 9.30
N GLU A 361 33.98 35.99 10.19
CA GLU A 361 34.04 34.65 10.77
C GLU A 361 33.27 34.59 12.09
N GLY A 362 33.51 35.57 12.97
CA GLY A 362 33.02 35.56 14.35
C GLY A 362 33.69 34.48 15.21
N GLU A 363 33.09 34.27 16.39
CA GLU A 363 33.52 33.26 17.36
C GLU A 363 32.77 31.93 17.13
N GLU A 364 33.02 30.96 18.01
CA GLU A 364 32.48 29.60 17.89
C GLU A 364 31.09 29.44 18.53
N PHE A 365 30.70 30.34 19.44
CA PHE A 365 29.37 30.37 20.07
C PHE A 365 28.29 30.83 19.09
N ASP A 366 27.11 30.20 19.11
CA ASP A 366 26.08 30.36 18.06
C ASP A 366 25.56 31.80 17.93
N ASP A 367 25.51 32.56 19.04
CA ASP A 367 25.11 33.98 19.05
C ASP A 367 26.18 34.93 18.49
N SER A 368 27.48 34.62 18.64
CA SER A 368 28.59 35.46 18.17
C SER A 368 29.22 35.01 16.84
N ARG A 369 28.72 33.93 16.23
CA ARG A 369 29.01 33.53 14.83
C ARG A 369 28.81 34.67 13.83
N GLY A 370 29.76 34.84 12.90
CA GLY A 370 29.77 35.91 11.90
C GLY A 370 28.98 35.63 10.61
N VAL A 371 29.22 36.45 9.59
CA VAL A 371 28.51 36.41 8.30
C VAL A 371 28.72 35.09 7.54
N ILE A 372 29.93 34.51 7.55
CA ILE A 372 30.24 33.27 6.82
C ILE A 372 29.38 32.08 7.31
N PRO A 373 29.41 31.68 8.60
CA PRO A 373 28.59 30.56 9.06
C PRO A 373 27.09 30.83 8.91
N ARG A 374 26.60 32.04 9.17
CA ARG A 374 25.17 32.39 9.00
C ARG A 374 24.71 32.34 7.54
N ALA A 375 25.52 32.85 6.60
CA ALA A 375 25.20 32.81 5.17
C ALA A 375 25.09 31.38 4.65
N VAL A 376 26.03 30.52 5.07
CA VAL A 376 26.06 29.10 4.73
C VAL A 376 24.86 28.35 5.32
N GLN A 377 24.54 28.58 6.60
CA GLN A 377 23.34 28.02 7.25
C GLN A 377 22.05 28.43 6.53
N GLN A 378 21.90 29.70 6.13
CA GLN A 378 20.75 30.17 5.37
C GLN A 378 20.67 29.47 3.99
N ILE A 379 21.80 29.35 3.29
CA ILE A 379 21.85 28.73 1.95
C ILE A 379 21.43 27.26 1.99
N PHE A 380 21.92 26.47 2.94
CA PHE A 380 21.49 25.07 3.07
C PHE A 380 19.99 24.95 3.37
N ARG A 381 19.49 25.66 4.40
CA ARG A 381 18.05 25.64 4.75
C ARG A 381 17.12 26.12 3.63
N ALA A 382 17.58 27.09 2.82
CA ALA A 382 16.83 27.56 1.66
C ALA A 382 16.91 26.58 0.47
N GLY A 383 18.03 25.87 0.31
CA GLY A 383 18.17 24.76 -0.65
C GLY A 383 17.23 23.60 -0.32
N GLU A 384 17.31 23.06 0.91
CA GLU A 384 16.43 22.00 1.44
C GLU A 384 14.94 22.32 1.21
N LYS A 385 14.52 23.57 1.46
CA LYS A 385 13.14 24.00 1.20
C LYS A 385 12.75 23.91 -0.27
N LEU A 386 13.68 24.17 -1.20
CA LEU A 386 13.46 24.13 -2.64
C LEU A 386 13.56 22.71 -3.23
N GLU A 387 14.16 21.73 -2.54
CA GLU A 387 14.12 20.31 -2.93
C GLU A 387 12.68 19.79 -3.04
N SER A 388 11.78 20.25 -2.16
CA SER A 388 10.34 19.97 -2.22
C SER A 388 9.66 20.43 -3.53
N GLN A 389 10.31 21.35 -4.26
CA GLN A 389 9.88 21.90 -5.55
C GLN A 389 10.67 21.33 -6.74
N GLY A 390 11.49 20.29 -6.51
CA GLY A 390 12.30 19.62 -7.52
C GLY A 390 13.60 20.35 -7.90
N TRP A 391 14.13 21.23 -7.03
CA TRP A 391 15.47 21.79 -7.20
C TRP A 391 16.52 20.92 -6.49
N GLU A 392 17.55 20.52 -7.23
CA GLU A 392 18.76 19.89 -6.71
C GLU A 392 19.87 20.95 -6.66
N PHE A 393 20.60 21.05 -5.55
CA PHE A 393 21.70 22.00 -5.39
C PHE A 393 23.02 21.30 -5.04
N ASN A 394 24.08 21.67 -5.75
CA ASN A 394 25.46 21.29 -5.44
C ASN A 394 26.22 22.52 -4.92
N PHE A 395 26.89 22.36 -3.79
CA PHE A 395 27.67 23.41 -3.14
C PHE A 395 29.14 23.00 -3.07
N THR A 396 30.03 23.86 -3.56
CA THR A 396 31.49 23.64 -3.53
C THR A 396 32.17 24.80 -2.84
N ALA A 397 32.84 24.51 -1.72
CA ALA A 397 33.56 25.48 -0.92
C ALA A 397 35.06 25.47 -1.24
N SER A 398 35.68 26.65 -1.24
CA SER A 398 37.13 26.83 -1.24
C SER A 398 37.51 28.04 -0.37
N PHE A 399 38.72 28.06 0.17
CA PHE A 399 39.18 29.13 1.06
C PHE A 399 40.65 29.42 0.75
N VAL A 400 40.95 30.66 0.34
CA VAL A 400 42.29 31.05 -0.12
C VAL A 400 42.78 32.32 0.59
N GLU A 401 44.04 32.30 0.99
CA GLU A 401 44.77 33.45 1.53
C GLU A 401 45.52 34.16 0.39
N ILE A 402 45.46 35.49 0.35
CA ILE A 402 46.30 36.34 -0.48
C ILE A 402 47.25 37.11 0.45
N TYR A 403 48.54 36.77 0.39
CA TYR A 403 49.60 37.41 1.16
C TYR A 403 50.75 37.78 0.22
N ASN A 404 51.16 39.06 0.23
CA ASN A 404 52.21 39.59 -0.66
C ASN A 404 52.04 39.16 -2.14
N GLU A 405 50.84 39.38 -2.71
CA GLU A 405 50.44 38.99 -4.08
C GLU A 405 50.64 37.50 -4.44
N THR A 406 50.81 36.65 -3.43
CA THR A 406 50.92 35.19 -3.53
C THR A 406 49.65 34.54 -2.98
N LEU A 407 49.15 33.51 -3.67
CA LEU A 407 47.97 32.73 -3.27
C LEU A 407 48.38 31.51 -2.44
N ARG A 408 47.62 31.20 -1.39
CA ARG A 408 47.86 30.05 -0.50
C ARG A 408 46.54 29.40 -0.10
N ASP A 409 46.38 28.13 -0.41
CA ASP A 409 45.22 27.33 0.00
C ASP A 409 45.16 27.17 1.54
N LEU A 410 44.03 27.56 2.14
CA LEU A 410 43.77 27.42 3.58
C LEU A 410 43.10 26.08 3.96
N LEU A 411 42.60 25.32 2.99
CA LEU A 411 41.99 24.00 3.19
C LEU A 411 42.97 22.85 2.92
N TYR A 412 44.17 23.15 2.41
CA TYR A 412 45.24 22.18 2.16
C TYR A 412 45.65 21.41 3.44
N THR A 413 45.48 20.09 3.40
CA THR A 413 45.80 19.14 4.49
C THR A 413 47.15 18.40 4.33
N GLY A 414 47.87 18.66 3.23
CA GLY A 414 49.16 18.02 2.97
C GLY A 414 50.34 18.57 3.80
N LYS A 415 51.55 18.05 3.56
CA LYS A 415 52.76 18.51 4.26
C LYS A 415 53.09 19.96 3.84
N PRO A 416 53.31 20.91 4.77
CA PRO A 416 53.57 22.31 4.44
C PRO A 416 54.71 22.55 3.43
N SER A 417 55.75 21.71 3.47
CA SER A 417 56.90 21.75 2.54
C SER A 417 56.62 21.17 1.14
N LYS A 418 55.39 20.74 0.86
CA LYS A 418 54.92 20.27 -0.46
C LYS A 418 53.64 20.99 -0.94
N ARG A 419 53.38 22.19 -0.42
CA ARG A 419 52.31 23.05 -0.93
C ARG A 419 52.59 23.42 -2.39
N PRO A 420 51.64 23.21 -3.32
CA PRO A 420 51.81 23.58 -4.72
C PRO A 420 51.73 25.10 -4.90
N GLU A 421 52.23 25.61 -6.03
CA GLU A 421 51.98 26.99 -6.44
C GLU A 421 50.54 27.16 -6.98
N HIS A 422 50.01 28.37 -6.85
CA HIS A 422 48.61 28.68 -7.13
C HIS A 422 48.49 29.89 -8.08
N GLU A 423 48.06 29.66 -9.32
CA GLU A 423 47.77 30.69 -10.32
C GLU A 423 46.27 30.89 -10.54
N ILE A 424 45.85 32.14 -10.72
CA ILE A 424 44.50 32.50 -11.20
C ILE A 424 44.42 32.24 -12.70
N ARG A 425 43.41 31.48 -13.14
CA ARG A 425 43.10 31.23 -14.55
C ARG A 425 41.65 31.57 -14.85
N LYS A 426 41.40 32.18 -16.01
CA LYS A 426 40.06 32.54 -16.50
C LYS A 426 39.68 31.63 -17.67
N SER A 427 38.53 30.97 -17.57
CA SER A 427 38.00 30.06 -18.60
C SER A 427 36.50 30.28 -18.72
N ASN A 428 35.97 30.47 -19.94
CA ASN A 428 34.54 30.69 -20.19
C ASN A 428 33.89 31.77 -19.29
N ASN A 429 34.64 32.86 -19.04
CA ASN A 429 34.36 33.94 -18.08
C ASN A 429 34.34 33.57 -16.58
N GLU A 430 34.41 32.29 -16.21
CA GLU A 430 34.63 31.85 -14.84
C GLU A 430 36.10 32.05 -14.43
N VAL A 431 36.34 32.40 -13.16
CA VAL A 431 37.67 32.60 -12.58
C VAL A 431 37.95 31.46 -11.60
N THR A 432 39.09 30.80 -11.76
CA THR A 432 39.48 29.60 -11.02
C THR A 432 40.93 29.71 -10.55
N VAL A 433 41.31 28.95 -9.51
CA VAL A 433 42.69 28.92 -9.01
C VAL A 433 43.25 27.51 -9.16
N THR A 434 44.41 27.42 -9.81
CA THR A 434 45.11 26.13 -9.99
C THR A 434 45.57 25.55 -8.65
N ASN A 435 45.49 24.23 -8.55
CA ASN A 435 45.88 23.44 -7.37
C ASN A 435 45.16 23.81 -6.05
N LEU A 436 44.12 24.65 -6.08
CA LEU A 436 43.31 25.00 -4.91
C LEU A 436 42.37 23.84 -4.54
N THR A 437 42.21 23.57 -3.26
CA THR A 437 41.25 22.58 -2.75
C THR A 437 39.82 23.11 -2.89
N TYR A 438 39.09 22.55 -3.85
CA TYR A 438 37.65 22.68 -3.99
C TYR A 438 36.97 21.47 -3.32
N LYS A 439 36.24 21.69 -2.22
CA LYS A 439 35.57 20.61 -1.47
C LYS A 439 34.04 20.76 -1.60
N GLN A 440 33.38 19.70 -2.09
CA GLN A 440 31.91 19.61 -2.05
C GLN A 440 31.44 19.56 -0.59
N VAL A 441 30.37 20.30 -0.28
CA VAL A 441 29.83 20.42 1.09
C VAL A 441 28.32 20.24 1.08
N CYS A 442 27.80 19.44 2.02
CA CYS A 442 26.39 19.06 2.08
C CYS A 442 25.73 19.39 3.44
N SER A 443 26.43 20.08 4.34
CA SER A 443 25.87 20.54 5.62
C SER A 443 26.67 21.69 6.24
N GLU A 444 26.03 22.44 7.13
CA GLU A 444 26.64 23.52 7.91
C GLU A 444 27.92 23.05 8.65
N GLY A 445 27.84 21.91 9.34
CA GLY A 445 28.96 21.34 10.10
C GLY A 445 30.22 21.14 9.27
N GLN A 446 30.09 20.61 8.05
CA GLN A 446 31.23 20.42 7.14
C GLN A 446 31.91 21.72 6.73
N VAL A 447 31.21 22.86 6.78
CA VAL A 447 31.77 24.18 6.49
C VAL A 447 32.35 24.83 7.75
N LEU A 448 31.77 24.59 8.93
CA LEU A 448 32.39 24.95 10.21
C LEU A 448 33.75 24.24 10.38
N ASP A 449 33.84 22.96 10.02
CA ASP A 449 35.11 22.21 9.96
C ASP A 449 36.13 22.86 9.01
N LEU A 450 35.69 23.36 7.85
CA LEU A 450 36.55 24.06 6.90
C LEU A 450 37.03 25.42 7.44
N ILE A 451 36.17 26.15 8.17
CA ILE A 451 36.54 27.42 8.81
C ILE A 451 37.55 27.16 9.93
N ALA A 452 37.36 26.12 10.74
CA ALA A 452 38.32 25.71 11.78
C ALA A 452 39.67 25.30 11.18
N LEU A 453 39.67 24.47 10.12
CA LEU A 453 40.88 24.10 9.38
C LEU A 453 41.58 25.33 8.77
N ALA A 454 40.84 26.27 8.21
CA ALA A 454 41.38 27.51 7.66
C ALA A 454 41.98 28.41 8.75
N LYS A 455 41.29 28.59 9.89
CA LYS A 455 41.82 29.27 11.09
C LYS A 455 43.14 28.63 11.54
N GLN A 456 43.23 27.30 11.60
CA GLN A 456 44.45 26.56 11.92
C GLN A 456 45.58 26.76 10.88
N ASN A 457 45.26 26.73 9.59
CA ASN A 457 46.23 26.97 8.51
C ASN A 457 46.69 28.45 8.43
N ARG A 458 45.88 29.40 8.92
CA ARG A 458 46.22 30.83 9.07
C ARG A 458 47.11 31.05 10.30
N SER A 459 46.77 30.48 11.47
CA SER A 459 47.53 30.63 12.72
C SER A 459 48.87 29.87 12.75
N THR A 460 48.96 28.68 12.14
CA THR A 460 50.24 27.95 12.00
C THR A 460 51.28 28.68 11.14
N ALA A 461 50.89 29.75 10.43
CA ALA A 461 51.79 30.63 9.70
C ALA A 461 52.12 31.94 10.45
N GLN A 462 51.58 32.14 11.66
CA GLN A 462 51.77 33.33 12.52
C GLN A 462 52.95 33.17 13.48
N THR A 463 53.40 31.93 13.74
CA THR A 463 54.55 31.61 14.62
C THR A 463 55.89 32.15 14.11
N ALA A 464 55.96 32.66 12.88
CA ALA A 464 57.12 33.35 12.30
C ALA A 464 57.14 34.86 12.61
N GLN A 465 57.06 35.22 13.89
CA GLN A 465 57.29 36.57 14.45
C GLN A 465 56.52 37.75 13.79
N ASN A 466 55.41 37.48 13.12
CA ASN A 466 54.55 38.47 12.48
C ASN A 466 53.09 38.14 12.79
N ASP A 467 52.31 39.14 13.21
CA ASP A 467 50.85 39.03 13.09
C ASP A 467 50.49 39.01 11.59
N ARG A 468 50.24 37.82 11.08
CA ARG A 468 49.95 37.54 9.67
C ARG A 468 48.46 37.69 9.35
N SER A 469 47.60 37.52 10.35
CA SER A 469 46.14 37.63 10.27
C SER A 469 45.70 38.98 9.72
N SER A 470 46.26 40.06 10.27
CA SER A 470 46.05 41.45 9.85
C SER A 470 46.62 41.80 8.46
N ARG A 471 47.51 40.96 7.92
CA ARG A 471 48.34 41.27 6.74
C ARG A 471 48.02 40.42 5.51
N SER A 472 47.00 39.58 5.60
CA SER A 472 46.56 38.68 4.53
C SER A 472 45.07 38.87 4.27
N HIS A 473 44.68 38.98 3.00
CA HIS A 473 43.26 38.89 2.66
C HIS A 473 42.85 37.43 2.67
N SER A 474 41.73 37.09 3.29
CA SER A 474 41.20 35.73 3.33
C SER A 474 39.87 35.69 2.59
N VAL A 475 39.80 34.87 1.54
CA VAL A 475 38.68 34.81 0.59
C VAL A 475 38.03 33.43 0.68
N PHE A 476 36.85 33.37 1.31
CA PHE A 476 35.98 32.19 1.27
C PHE A 476 35.06 32.28 0.04
N GLN A 477 35.00 31.22 -0.76
CA GLN A 477 34.14 31.14 -1.94
C GLN A 477 33.24 29.90 -1.84
N LEU A 478 31.94 30.11 -1.90
CA LEU A 478 30.94 29.06 -2.08
C LEU A 478 30.37 29.16 -3.50
N GLN A 479 30.75 28.21 -4.35
CA GLN A 479 30.13 28.02 -5.65
C GLN A 479 28.80 27.27 -5.44
N ILE A 480 27.75 27.74 -6.11
CA ILE A 480 26.39 27.20 -6.01
C ILE A 480 25.95 26.83 -7.43
N GLU A 481 25.61 25.57 -7.65
CA GLU A 481 25.04 25.08 -8.91
C GLU A 481 23.69 24.43 -8.62
N GLY A 482 22.61 25.04 -9.12
CA GLY A 482 21.23 24.58 -8.92
C GLY A 482 20.59 24.13 -10.23
N ALA A 483 19.84 23.03 -10.19
CA ALA A 483 19.11 22.49 -11.33
C ALA A 483 17.70 22.04 -10.94
N ASN A 484 16.71 22.30 -11.79
CA ASN A 484 15.37 21.73 -11.67
C ASN A 484 15.11 20.81 -12.86
N ALA A 485 15.38 19.52 -12.68
CA ALA A 485 15.35 18.53 -13.77
C ALA A 485 13.96 18.36 -14.41
N GLY A 486 12.89 18.60 -13.65
CA GLY A 486 11.51 18.57 -14.16
C GLY A 486 11.12 19.78 -15.03
N ARG A 487 11.97 20.80 -15.14
CA ARG A 487 11.73 22.04 -15.88
C ARG A 487 12.88 22.44 -16.84
N ASP A 488 13.99 21.68 -16.83
CA ASP A 488 15.29 22.00 -17.43
C ASP A 488 15.79 23.43 -17.15
N VAL A 489 15.56 23.94 -15.93
CA VAL A 489 16.06 25.25 -15.49
C VAL A 489 17.34 25.04 -14.68
N ARG A 490 18.41 25.79 -15.00
CA ARG A 490 19.68 25.77 -14.28
C ARG A 490 20.13 27.16 -13.87
N CYS A 491 20.80 27.26 -12.72
CA CYS A 491 21.48 28.47 -12.27
C CYS A 491 22.89 28.14 -11.75
N LYS A 492 23.85 29.04 -11.98
CA LYS A 492 25.18 28.97 -11.37
C LYS A 492 25.61 30.33 -10.83
N SER A 493 26.10 30.35 -9.60
CA SER A 493 26.58 31.55 -8.93
C SER A 493 27.81 31.28 -8.06
N THR A 494 28.37 32.35 -7.52
CA THR A 494 29.38 32.29 -6.46
C THR A 494 29.09 33.35 -5.41
N LEU A 495 28.96 32.89 -4.16
CA LEU A 495 29.02 33.76 -2.99
C LEU A 495 30.48 33.86 -2.54
N CYS A 496 31.01 35.09 -2.53
CA CYS A 496 32.38 35.39 -2.13
C CYS A 496 32.35 36.24 -0.86
N LEU A 497 32.99 35.74 0.20
CA LEU A 497 33.03 36.37 1.53
C LEU A 497 34.49 36.64 1.90
N VAL A 498 34.85 37.91 2.12
CA VAL A 498 36.25 38.35 2.23
C VAL A 498 36.53 39.09 3.54
N ASP A 499 37.52 38.60 4.29
CA ASP A 499 38.18 39.33 5.36
C ASP A 499 39.44 39.99 4.76
N LEU A 500 39.42 41.30 4.52
CA LEU A 500 40.58 42.00 3.95
C LEU A 500 41.67 42.20 5.01
N ALA A 501 42.89 42.48 4.56
CA ALA A 501 43.96 42.97 5.41
C ALA A 501 43.67 44.35 6.02
N GLY A 502 44.48 44.77 7.00
CA GLY A 502 44.46 46.12 7.57
C GLY A 502 44.68 47.21 6.53
N SER A 503 43.90 48.28 6.63
CA SER A 503 43.99 49.48 5.76
C SER A 503 44.85 50.62 6.33
N GLU A 504 45.51 50.38 7.47
CA GLU A 504 46.35 51.38 8.14
C GLU A 504 47.61 51.76 7.34
N ARG A 505 48.02 53.03 7.48
CA ARG A 505 49.13 53.62 6.75
C ARG A 505 50.39 53.65 7.60
N MET A 506 51.54 53.34 6.98
CA MET A 506 52.82 53.42 7.68
C MET A 506 53.31 54.85 7.87
N VAL A 507 53.61 55.19 9.13
CA VAL A 507 54.54 56.27 9.46
C VAL A 507 55.94 55.86 8.98
N LYS A 508 56.60 56.72 8.20
CA LYS A 508 57.82 56.40 7.42
C LYS A 508 59.10 56.12 8.25
N SER A 509 59.04 56.08 9.57
CA SER A 509 60.21 56.26 10.45
C SER A 509 60.95 54.99 10.88
N GLN A 510 60.35 53.80 10.84
CA GLN A 510 60.91 52.62 11.55
C GLN A 510 60.93 51.26 10.81
N SER A 511 60.54 51.18 9.54
CA SER A 511 60.60 49.92 8.78
C SER A 511 61.40 50.02 7.47
N GLN A 512 62.60 49.46 7.48
CA GLN A 512 63.36 49.11 6.26
C GLN A 512 63.43 47.58 6.11
N GLY A 513 63.61 47.07 4.89
CA GLY A 513 63.68 45.64 4.61
C GLY A 513 62.35 45.03 4.16
N GLU A 514 62.18 43.71 4.32
CA GLU A 514 61.08 42.96 3.69
C GLU A 514 59.69 43.34 4.22
N ARG A 515 59.56 43.68 5.51
CA ARG A 515 58.30 44.21 6.09
C ARG A 515 57.78 45.47 5.39
N PHE A 516 58.68 46.27 4.79
CA PHE A 516 58.27 47.42 3.98
C PHE A 516 57.71 46.99 2.61
N LYS A 517 58.30 45.98 1.96
CA LYS A 517 57.77 45.40 0.72
C LYS A 517 56.40 44.74 0.97
N GLU A 518 56.31 43.89 1.99
CA GLU A 518 55.09 43.23 2.47
C GLU A 518 53.93 44.24 2.61
N MET A 519 54.13 45.31 3.38
CA MET A 519 53.08 46.29 3.64
C MET A 519 52.80 47.24 2.46
N THR A 520 53.76 47.39 1.53
CA THR A 520 53.54 48.06 0.24
C THR A 520 52.62 47.22 -0.65
N SER A 521 52.84 45.90 -0.74
CA SER A 521 51.97 44.96 -1.47
C SER A 521 50.54 44.96 -0.92
N ILE A 522 50.39 44.94 0.41
CA ILE A 522 49.07 44.98 1.09
C ILE A 522 48.32 46.26 0.72
N ASN A 523 48.94 47.43 0.94
CA ASN A 523 48.31 48.71 0.60
C ASN A 523 48.11 48.90 -0.91
N SER A 524 48.95 48.30 -1.77
CA SER A 524 48.76 48.27 -3.23
C SER A 524 47.51 47.48 -3.61
N SER A 525 47.30 46.29 -3.04
CA SER A 525 46.11 45.47 -3.33
C SER A 525 44.79 46.16 -2.93
N LEU A 526 44.75 46.84 -1.78
CA LEU A 526 43.61 47.66 -1.35
C LEU A 526 43.41 48.91 -2.23
N SER A 527 44.51 49.57 -2.63
CA SER A 527 44.44 50.71 -3.55
C SER A 527 43.91 50.30 -4.92
N ASN A 528 44.33 49.15 -5.44
CA ASN A 528 43.84 48.58 -6.70
C ASN A 528 42.36 48.17 -6.61
N LEU A 529 41.90 47.64 -5.47
CA LEU A 529 40.46 47.40 -5.23
C LEU A 529 39.66 48.71 -5.29
N GLY A 530 40.16 49.77 -4.65
CA GLY A 530 39.56 51.10 -4.73
C GLY A 530 39.52 51.68 -6.15
N ILE A 531 40.58 51.49 -6.94
CA ILE A 531 40.61 51.87 -8.36
C ILE A 531 39.57 51.08 -9.14
N VAL A 532 39.54 49.75 -9.02
CA VAL A 532 38.60 48.87 -9.75
C VAL A 532 37.14 49.23 -9.47
N ILE A 533 36.79 49.50 -8.21
CA ILE A 533 35.43 49.94 -7.84
C ILE A 533 35.12 51.32 -8.45
N THR A 534 36.08 52.26 -8.41
CA THR A 534 35.91 53.58 -9.04
C THR A 534 35.69 53.48 -10.55
N SER A 535 36.53 52.70 -11.25
CA SER A 535 36.43 52.48 -12.69
C SER A 535 35.09 51.85 -13.09
N LEU A 536 34.57 50.93 -12.28
CA LEU A 536 33.25 50.33 -12.46
C LEU A 536 32.11 51.35 -12.30
N ALA A 537 32.19 52.22 -11.31
CA ALA A 537 31.21 53.28 -11.07
C ALA A 537 31.19 54.34 -12.19
N ASN A 538 32.39 54.75 -12.62
CA ASN A 538 32.61 55.64 -13.76
C ASN A 538 32.22 55.01 -15.11
N LYS A 539 31.96 53.69 -15.14
CA LYS A 539 31.68 52.89 -16.35
C LYS A 539 32.81 52.99 -17.38
N GLU A 540 34.05 53.01 -16.89
CA GLU A 540 35.26 53.04 -17.70
C GLU A 540 35.37 51.78 -18.58
N SER A 541 35.77 51.97 -19.84
CA SER A 541 35.85 50.88 -20.83
C SER A 541 36.89 49.81 -20.51
N HIS A 542 37.88 50.13 -19.68
CA HIS A 542 38.90 49.19 -19.21
C HIS A 542 39.06 49.28 -17.68
N VAL A 543 38.50 48.30 -16.97
CA VAL A 543 38.67 48.16 -15.51
C VAL A 543 39.92 47.32 -15.22
N PRO A 544 40.91 47.82 -14.44
CA PRO A 544 42.24 47.23 -14.33
C PRO A 544 42.33 46.06 -13.31
N TYR A 545 41.43 45.08 -13.41
CA TYR A 545 41.34 43.93 -12.49
C TYR A 545 42.65 43.17 -12.26
N ARG A 546 43.55 43.13 -13.25
CA ARG A 546 44.81 42.38 -13.20
C ARG A 546 45.91 43.02 -12.33
N ASN A 547 45.72 44.23 -11.83
CA ASN A 547 46.74 44.94 -11.05
C ASN A 547 47.02 44.33 -9.66
N SER A 548 46.14 43.47 -9.15
CA SER A 548 46.34 42.64 -7.97
C SER A 548 45.65 41.28 -8.13
N LYS A 549 46.18 40.22 -7.51
CA LYS A 549 45.52 38.91 -7.39
C LYS A 549 44.14 39.04 -6.74
N LEU A 550 43.96 39.97 -5.78
CA LEU A 550 42.68 40.20 -5.12
C LEU A 550 41.61 40.65 -6.12
N THR A 551 41.89 41.74 -6.86
CA THR A 551 40.96 42.26 -7.87
C THR A 551 40.78 41.31 -9.05
N TYR A 552 41.77 40.47 -9.36
CA TYR A 552 41.64 39.50 -10.45
C TYR A 552 40.79 38.29 -10.05
N LEU A 553 40.96 37.78 -8.82
CA LEU A 553 40.13 36.70 -8.25
C LEU A 553 38.67 37.16 -8.11
N LEU A 554 38.46 38.38 -7.63
CA LEU A 554 37.14 38.98 -7.45
C LEU A 554 36.51 39.54 -8.74
N GLN A 555 37.17 39.43 -9.91
CA GLN A 555 36.66 39.98 -11.18
C GLN A 555 35.22 39.50 -11.48
N GLY A 556 34.91 38.23 -11.22
CA GLY A 556 33.60 37.64 -11.46
C GLY A 556 32.51 38.06 -10.47
N CYS A 557 32.86 38.74 -9.37
CA CYS A 557 31.94 39.09 -8.27
C CYS A 557 31.89 40.60 -7.96
N LEU A 558 32.76 41.42 -8.57
CA LEU A 558 32.74 42.89 -8.45
C LEU A 558 32.06 43.58 -9.65
N GLY A 559 32.07 42.96 -10.83
CA GLY A 559 31.58 43.56 -12.08
C GLY A 559 30.27 42.97 -12.60
N GLY A 560 29.60 43.72 -13.48
CA GLY A 560 28.44 43.26 -14.24
C GLY A 560 27.27 42.81 -13.37
N ASN A 561 26.86 41.55 -13.52
CA ASN A 561 25.71 40.92 -12.88
C ASN A 561 25.81 40.71 -11.34
N SER A 562 26.82 41.30 -10.71
CA SER A 562 27.20 40.98 -9.33
C SER A 562 26.63 41.97 -8.32
N LYS A 563 26.29 41.49 -7.12
CA LYS A 563 25.84 42.32 -5.98
C LYS A 563 26.95 42.40 -4.94
N THR A 564 27.40 43.60 -4.61
CA THR A 564 28.57 43.86 -3.78
C THR A 564 28.16 44.60 -2.50
N LEU A 565 28.64 44.13 -1.35
CA LEU A 565 28.48 44.77 -0.04
C LEU A 565 29.84 45.00 0.60
N MET A 566 30.13 46.26 0.93
CA MET A 566 31.30 46.65 1.71
C MET A 566 30.91 46.85 3.17
N PHE A 567 31.53 46.11 4.08
CA PHE A 567 31.56 46.47 5.50
C PHE A 567 32.74 47.40 5.77
N VAL A 568 32.48 48.62 6.23
CA VAL A 568 33.51 49.48 6.83
C VAL A 568 33.49 49.32 8.35
N ASN A 569 34.36 48.43 8.83
CA ASN A 569 34.59 48.16 10.24
C ASN A 569 35.51 49.26 10.81
N ILE A 570 35.02 50.03 11.80
CA ILE A 570 35.79 51.12 12.44
C ILE A 570 36.02 50.91 13.93
N SER A 571 37.12 51.49 14.42
CA SER A 571 37.55 51.40 15.82
C SER A 571 37.13 52.67 16.58
N PRO A 572 36.45 52.56 17.74
CA PRO A 572 35.94 53.69 18.50
C PRO A 572 36.95 54.41 19.42
N GLU A 573 38.19 53.92 19.51
CA GLU A 573 39.25 54.46 20.37
C GLU A 573 39.89 55.75 19.78
N PRO A 574 40.23 56.76 20.61
CA PRO A 574 40.79 58.03 20.13
C PRO A 574 42.04 57.89 19.25
N ASP A 575 42.96 56.97 19.61
CA ASP A 575 44.19 56.72 18.84
C ASP A 575 43.92 56.23 17.41
N SER A 576 42.76 55.60 17.19
CA SER A 576 42.32 55.11 15.89
C SER A 576 41.63 56.18 15.03
N PHE A 577 41.38 57.39 15.56
CA PHE A 577 40.63 58.44 14.85
C PHE A 577 41.13 58.68 13.42
N GLY A 578 42.44 58.72 13.21
CA GLY A 578 43.05 58.98 11.89
C GLY A 578 42.72 57.91 10.84
N GLU A 579 42.73 56.63 11.23
CA GLU A 579 42.48 55.52 10.31
C GLU A 579 40.99 55.15 10.22
N THR A 580 40.21 55.36 11.29
CA THR A 580 38.74 55.42 11.23
C THR A 580 38.29 56.51 10.23
N LEU A 581 38.87 57.71 10.26
CA LEU A 581 38.58 58.79 9.30
C LEU A 581 39.01 58.44 7.86
N ASN A 582 40.18 57.82 7.66
CA ASN A 582 40.58 57.31 6.34
C ASN A 582 39.61 56.23 5.83
N SER A 583 39.15 55.35 6.72
CA SER A 583 38.23 54.26 6.38
C SER A 583 36.86 54.77 5.95
N LEU A 584 36.27 55.71 6.69
CA LEU A 584 34.98 56.32 6.32
C LEU A 584 35.08 57.14 5.02
N ARG A 585 36.21 57.83 4.76
CA ARG A 585 36.43 58.51 3.48
C ARG A 585 36.50 57.56 2.29
N PHE A 586 37.16 56.41 2.44
CA PHE A 586 37.20 55.39 1.40
C PHE A 586 35.80 54.77 1.18
N ALA A 587 35.12 54.42 2.26
CA ALA A 587 33.76 53.89 2.23
C ALA A 587 32.76 54.85 1.58
N SER A 588 32.83 56.16 1.87
CA SER A 588 31.97 57.19 1.24
C SER A 588 32.15 57.18 -0.28
N LYS A 589 33.41 57.15 -0.75
CA LYS A 589 33.69 57.07 -2.20
C LYS A 589 33.08 55.82 -2.84
N VAL A 590 33.03 54.69 -2.12
CA VAL A 590 32.38 53.45 -2.58
C VAL A 590 30.85 53.55 -2.49
N ASN A 591 30.30 54.30 -1.54
CA ASN A 591 28.85 54.54 -1.40
C ASN A 591 28.30 55.40 -2.55
N ASP A 592 29.11 56.34 -3.05
CA ASP A 592 28.77 57.20 -4.19
C ASP A 592 28.80 56.45 -5.56
N CYS A 593 29.12 55.15 -5.59
CA CYS A 593 29.37 54.37 -6.80
C CYS A 593 28.13 53.63 -7.35
N VAL A 594 27.55 54.11 -8.46
CA VAL A 594 26.41 53.45 -9.13
C VAL A 594 26.84 52.51 -10.26
N ILE A 595 27.06 51.23 -9.94
CA ILE A 595 27.16 50.16 -10.94
C ILE A 595 25.78 49.89 -11.58
N GLY A 596 25.76 49.43 -12.83
CA GLY A 596 24.55 49.12 -13.60
C GLY A 596 23.71 47.95 -13.08
N THR A 597 22.64 47.64 -13.80
CA THR A 597 21.68 46.56 -13.49
C THR A 597 22.31 45.16 -13.59
N ALA A 598 21.74 44.21 -12.85
CA ALA A 598 22.31 42.88 -12.64
C ALA A 598 21.34 41.78 -13.11
N SER A 599 21.73 41.04 -14.15
CA SER A 599 20.95 39.95 -14.74
C SER A 599 21.36 38.56 -14.22
N SER A 600 20.44 37.59 -14.21
CA SER A 600 20.66 36.26 -13.62
C SER A 600 21.56 35.38 -14.50
N ASN A 601 22.48 34.62 -13.88
CA ASN A 601 23.32 33.65 -14.56
C ASN A 601 22.54 32.35 -14.87
N LYS A 602 21.57 32.46 -15.79
CA LYS A 602 20.88 31.31 -16.39
C LYS A 602 21.74 30.72 -17.52
N LYS A 603 21.68 29.41 -17.67
CA LYS A 603 22.23 28.64 -18.80
C LYS A 603 21.10 27.80 -19.40
#